data_AF-K5B7E4-F1
#
_entry.id   AF-K5B7E4-F1
#
_cell.length_a   1.000
_cell.length_b   1.000
_cell.length_c   1.000
_cell.angle_alpha   90.00
_cell.angle_beta   90.00
_cell.angle_gamma   90.00
#
_symmetry.space_group_name_H-M   'P 1'
#
loop_
_entity.id
_entity.type
_entity.pdbx_description
1 polymer ?
#
loop_
_entity_poly.entity_id
_entity_poly.type
_entity_poly.pdbx_seq_one_letter_code
_entity_poly.pdbx_strand_id
1 'polypeptide(L)'
;MRDAVRLFNKYVLNPVMLLLAGRPHWYAAVIRHVGRTSGREYATPVVADRVVDGFLIPLPYGTDVDWLRNVQAAGRARLTVHGTTHDVVAPQIVDAQVAASLLPSVRAGMFNRFGVQQFLRLKEAA
;
A
#
# COMPACT_ATOMS: atom_id res chain seq x y z
N MET A 1 -13.92 19.33 -2.33
CA MET A 1 -14.41 17.93 -2.38
C MET A 1 -14.48 17.39 -3.82
N ARG A 2 -13.65 17.90 -4.75
CA ARG A 2 -13.69 17.51 -6.18
C ARG A 2 -12.36 16.96 -6.71
N ASP A 3 -11.26 17.11 -5.96
CA ASP A 3 -9.91 16.72 -6.43
C ASP A 3 -9.52 15.28 -6.08
N ALA A 4 -10.08 14.73 -5.00
CA ALA A 4 -9.79 13.36 -4.56
C ALA A 4 -10.22 12.30 -5.60
N VAL A 5 -11.31 12.56 -6.33
CA VAL A 5 -11.82 11.70 -7.41
C VAL A 5 -10.93 11.77 -8.66
N ARG A 6 -10.30 12.92 -8.92
CA ARG A 6 -9.44 13.14 -10.10
C ARG A 6 -8.09 12.44 -9.97
N LEU A 7 -7.54 12.39 -8.75
CA LEU A 7 -6.36 11.59 -8.43
C LEU A 7 -6.66 10.09 -8.47
N PHE A 8 -7.86 9.67 -8.02
CA PHE A 8 -8.33 8.28 -8.06
C PHE A 8 -8.21 7.67 -9.46
N ASN A 9 -8.59 8.41 -10.52
CA ASN A 9 -8.58 7.88 -11.89
C ASN A 9 -7.17 7.66 -12.48
N LYS A 10 -6.14 8.35 -11.96
CA LYS A 10 -4.75 8.17 -12.41
C LYS A 10 -4.09 6.92 -11.82
N TYR A 11 -4.52 6.50 -10.62
CA TYR A 11 -3.97 5.36 -9.89
C TYR A 11 -4.75 4.05 -10.10
N VAL A 12 -5.50 3.91 -11.19
CA VAL A 12 -6.36 2.71 -11.42
C VAL A 12 -5.98 1.97 -12.72
N LEU A 13 -5.14 2.56 -13.57
CA LEU A 13 -4.95 2.11 -14.96
C LEU A 13 -3.49 1.73 -15.31
N ASN A 14 -2.70 1.21 -14.36
CA ASN A 14 -1.37 0.64 -14.66
C ASN A 14 -1.49 -0.88 -14.97
N PRO A 15 -0.71 -1.46 -15.91
CA PRO A 15 -0.60 -2.91 -16.12
C PRO A 15 -0.54 -3.77 -14.85
N VAL A 16 0.12 -3.31 -13.78
CA VAL A 16 0.15 -4.01 -12.48
C VAL A 16 -1.24 -4.11 -11.84
N MET A 17 -2.04 -3.06 -11.97
CA MET A 17 -3.43 -3.02 -11.51
C MET A 17 -4.34 -3.84 -12.42
N LEU A 18 -4.08 -3.85 -13.72
CA LEU A 18 -4.79 -4.70 -14.68
C LEU A 18 -4.56 -6.20 -14.45
N LEU A 19 -3.37 -6.59 -13.98
CA LEU A 19 -3.08 -7.98 -13.61
C LEU A 19 -3.86 -8.46 -12.37
N LEU A 20 -4.18 -7.51 -11.48
CA LEU A 20 -4.95 -7.75 -10.25
C LEU A 20 -6.45 -7.48 -10.46
N ALA A 21 -6.82 -6.77 -11.52
CA ALA A 21 -8.18 -6.53 -11.93
C ALA A 21 -8.87 -7.84 -12.33
N GLY A 22 -10.14 -7.98 -11.97
CA GLY A 22 -10.95 -9.17 -12.32
C GLY A 22 -10.77 -10.39 -11.40
N ARG A 23 -9.86 -10.35 -10.41
CA ARG A 23 -9.84 -11.32 -9.31
C ARG A 23 -10.70 -10.80 -8.14
N PRO A 24 -11.37 -11.68 -7.37
CA PRO A 24 -11.91 -11.25 -6.09
C PRO A 24 -10.77 -10.59 -5.29
N HIS A 25 -11.04 -9.42 -4.70
CA HIS A 25 -10.09 -8.62 -3.90
C HIS A 25 -9.10 -7.71 -4.66
N TRP A 26 -9.46 -7.24 -5.86
CA TRP A 26 -8.60 -6.36 -6.70
C TRP A 26 -8.08 -5.05 -6.03
N TYR A 27 -8.74 -4.59 -4.97
CA TYR A 27 -8.24 -3.56 -4.01
C TYR A 27 -8.42 -4.06 -2.58
N ALA A 28 -7.88 -5.25 -2.28
CA ALA A 28 -8.12 -5.96 -1.04
C ALA A 28 -7.98 -5.10 0.22
N ALA A 29 -7.25 -3.98 0.15
CA ALA A 29 -7.08 -3.06 1.24
C ALA A 29 -7.40 -1.57 0.97
N VAL A 30 -7.79 -0.88 2.04
CA VAL A 30 -7.88 0.58 2.12
C VAL A 30 -7.00 1.06 3.27
N ILE A 31 -6.04 1.93 2.96
CA ILE A 31 -5.22 2.59 3.99
C ILE A 31 -5.85 3.95 4.34
N ARG A 32 -6.14 4.14 5.63
CA ARG A 32 -6.62 5.39 6.22
C ARG A 32 -5.47 6.08 6.93
N HIS A 33 -5.27 7.36 6.63
CA HIS A 33 -4.15 8.17 7.12
C HIS A 33 -4.58 9.61 7.39
N VAL A 34 -3.74 10.34 8.14
CA VAL A 34 -3.97 11.75 8.47
C VAL A 34 -3.03 12.62 7.65
N GLY A 35 -3.57 13.65 6.98
CA GLY A 35 -2.78 14.60 6.21
C GLY A 35 -1.80 15.36 7.10
N ARG A 36 -0.50 15.26 6.81
CA ARG A 36 0.58 15.90 7.61
C ARG A 36 0.45 17.43 7.72
N THR A 37 -0.15 18.07 6.73
CA THR A 37 -0.37 19.53 6.71
C THR A 37 -1.79 19.91 7.12
N SER A 38 -2.79 19.12 6.70
CA SER A 38 -4.20 19.48 6.88
C SER A 38 -4.85 18.92 8.15
N GLY A 39 -4.24 17.91 8.78
CA GLY A 39 -4.81 17.17 9.91
C GLY A 39 -6.06 16.35 9.56
N ARG A 40 -6.48 16.31 8.29
CA ARG A 40 -7.70 15.62 7.86
C ARG A 40 -7.46 14.13 7.66
N GLU A 41 -8.47 13.32 7.94
CA GLU A 41 -8.45 11.90 7.56
C GLU A 41 -8.67 11.73 6.04
N TYR A 42 -7.91 10.82 5.45
CA TYR A 42 -8.01 10.41 4.06
C TYR A 42 -8.02 8.88 3.98
N ALA A 43 -8.59 8.35 2.90
CA ALA A 43 -8.59 6.94 2.58
C ALA A 43 -8.02 6.74 1.18
N THR A 44 -7.15 5.75 1.02
CA THR A 44 -6.50 5.44 -0.25
C THR A 44 -6.59 3.93 -0.50
N PRO A 45 -7.14 3.49 -1.66
CA PRO A 45 -7.13 2.08 -2.01
C PRO A 45 -5.68 1.65 -2.30
N VAL A 46 -5.29 0.49 -1.78
CA VAL A 46 -3.95 -0.07 -1.94
C VAL A 46 -4.03 -1.59 -2.09
N VAL A 47 -2.95 -2.17 -2.60
CA VAL A 47 -2.69 -3.61 -2.44
C VAL A 47 -1.98 -3.79 -1.11
N ALA A 48 -2.38 -4.77 -0.31
CA ALA A 48 -1.68 -5.13 0.91
C ALA A 48 -1.51 -6.64 0.99
N ASP A 49 -0.27 -7.07 1.20
CA ASP A 49 0.10 -8.46 1.36
C ASP A 49 0.46 -8.72 2.81
N ARG A 50 -0.24 -9.67 3.44
CA ARG A 50 0.06 -10.10 4.81
C ARG A 50 1.46 -10.71 4.86
N VAL A 51 2.24 -10.27 5.85
CA VAL A 51 3.53 -10.86 6.24
C VAL A 51 3.50 -11.21 7.73
N VAL A 52 4.55 -11.86 8.22
CA VAL A 52 4.61 -12.41 9.59
C VAL A 52 4.28 -11.36 10.66
N ASP A 53 4.83 -10.15 10.55
CA ASP A 53 4.69 -9.09 11.55
C ASP A 53 3.77 -7.93 11.12
N GLY A 54 3.05 -8.07 10.01
CA GLY A 54 2.15 -7.03 9.52
C GLY A 54 1.87 -7.13 8.04
N PHE A 55 2.19 -6.07 7.29
CA PHE A 55 1.79 -5.93 5.88
C PHE A 55 2.90 -5.33 5.00
N LEU A 56 2.93 -5.77 3.74
CA LEU A 56 3.69 -5.17 2.65
C LEU A 56 2.75 -4.53 1.63
N ILE A 57 3.03 -3.30 1.25
CA ILE A 57 2.29 -2.54 0.25
C ILE A 57 3.25 -2.20 -0.89
N PRO A 58 3.05 -2.72 -2.12
CA PRO A 58 3.89 -2.37 -3.26
C PRO A 58 3.73 -0.88 -3.63
N LEU A 59 4.84 -0.25 -4.04
CA LEU A 59 4.89 1.16 -4.45
C LEU A 59 5.23 1.29 -5.95
N PRO A 60 4.30 0.94 -6.86
CA PRO A 60 4.57 0.95 -8.31
C PRO A 60 4.84 2.35 -8.88
N TYR A 61 4.48 3.41 -8.15
CA TYR A 61 4.75 4.81 -8.53
C TYR A 61 5.87 5.44 -7.69
N GLY A 62 6.63 4.61 -6.97
CA GLY A 62 7.69 5.05 -6.08
C GLY A 62 7.18 5.63 -4.76
N THR A 63 8.10 6.25 -4.03
CA THR A 63 7.88 6.73 -2.66
C THR A 63 7.37 8.17 -2.59
N ASP A 64 7.19 8.83 -3.74
CA ASP A 64 6.79 10.23 -3.81
C ASP A 64 5.26 10.40 -3.92
N VAL A 65 4.51 9.64 -3.12
CA VAL A 65 3.06 9.69 -3.08
C VAL A 65 2.59 10.27 -1.75
N ASP A 66 1.63 11.20 -1.80
CA ASP A 66 1.24 11.98 -0.63
C ASP A 66 0.73 11.12 0.53
N TRP A 67 -0.01 10.05 0.23
CA TRP A 67 -0.51 9.14 1.26
C TRP A 67 0.64 8.46 2.01
N LEU A 68 1.72 8.08 1.32
CA LEU A 68 2.89 7.45 1.95
C LEU A 68 3.60 8.45 2.86
N ARG A 69 3.84 9.67 2.35
CA ARG A 69 4.45 10.76 3.12
C ARG A 69 3.65 11.09 4.38
N ASN A 70 2.32 11.04 4.30
CA ASN A 70 1.43 11.23 5.45
C ASN A 70 1.58 10.10 6.47
N VAL A 71 1.56 8.84 6.03
CA VAL A 71 1.75 7.67 6.90
C VAL A 71 3.12 7.69 7.58
N GLN A 72 4.18 8.03 6.84
CA GLN A 72 5.52 8.18 7.39
C GLN A 72 5.60 9.29 8.44
N ALA A 73 5.01 10.46 8.18
CA ALA A 73 4.98 11.56 9.13
C ALA A 73 4.19 11.21 10.41
N ALA A 74 3.09 10.47 10.28
CA ALA A 74 2.28 10.04 11.42
C ALA A 74 2.88 8.86 12.20
N GLY A 75 3.77 8.08 11.56
CA GLY A 75 4.32 6.83 12.09
C GLY A 75 3.30 5.69 12.20
N ARG A 76 2.05 5.91 11.78
CA ARG A 76 0.93 4.97 11.92
C ARG A 76 -0.16 5.20 10.86
N ALA A 77 -0.99 4.18 10.66
CA ALA A 77 -2.19 4.21 9.83
C ALA A 77 -3.20 3.16 10.29
N ARG A 78 -4.41 3.21 9.71
CA ARG A 78 -5.39 2.11 9.79
C ARG A 78 -5.48 1.42 8.44
N LEU A 79 -5.29 0.11 8.40
CA LEU A 79 -5.36 -0.67 7.16
C LEU A 79 -6.55 -1.62 7.24
N THR A 80 -7.54 -1.40 6.40
CA THR A 80 -8.67 -2.33 6.27
C THR A 80 -8.36 -3.32 5.17
N VAL A 81 -8.19 -4.61 5.47
CA VAL A 81 -7.93 -5.69 4.50
C VAL A 81 -9.05 -6.72 4.59
N HIS A 82 -9.69 -7.05 3.46
CA HIS A 82 -10.80 -8.02 3.41
C HIS A 82 -11.94 -7.74 4.42
N GLY A 83 -12.19 -6.47 4.74
CA GLY A 83 -13.22 -6.05 5.70
C GLY A 83 -12.75 -5.97 7.16
N THR A 84 -11.57 -6.50 7.49
CA THR A 84 -10.97 -6.40 8.82
C THR A 84 -10.05 -5.19 8.90
N THR A 85 -10.16 -4.37 9.94
CA THR A 85 -9.31 -3.19 10.14
C THR A 85 -8.21 -3.51 11.13
N HIS A 86 -6.97 -3.20 10.74
CA HIS A 86 -5.75 -3.40 11.51
C HIS A 86 -5.11 -2.03 11.78
N ASP A 87 -4.75 -1.78 13.03
CA ASP A 87 -3.85 -0.68 13.36
C ASP A 87 -2.43 -1.06 12.96
N VAL A 88 -1.78 -0.19 12.19
CA VAL A 88 -0.46 -0.44 11.63
C VAL A 88 0.50 0.69 11.95
N VAL A 89 1.74 0.33 12.25
CA VAL A 89 2.78 1.21 12.78
C VAL A 89 4.13 0.94 12.10
N ALA A 90 5.14 1.74 12.45
CA ALA A 90 6.52 1.58 12.01
C ALA A 90 6.66 1.50 10.47
N PRO A 91 6.22 2.55 9.73
CA PRO A 91 6.33 2.57 8.27
C PRO A 91 7.79 2.58 7.82
N GLN A 92 8.19 1.56 7.07
CA GLN A 92 9.54 1.42 6.54
C GLN A 92 9.49 1.16 5.03
N ILE A 93 10.26 1.92 4.26
CA ILE A 93 10.48 1.59 2.84
C ILE A 93 11.52 0.47 2.78
N VAL A 94 11.20 -0.59 2.06
CA VAL A 94 12.10 -1.71 1.78
C VAL A 94 12.20 -1.93 0.27
N ASP A 95 13.34 -2.45 -0.18
CA ASP A 95 13.55 -2.81 -1.57
C ASP A 95 12.86 -4.13 -1.95
N ALA A 96 12.87 -4.45 -3.24
CA ALA A 96 12.30 -5.67 -3.77
C ALA A 96 13.00 -6.94 -3.26
N GLN A 97 14.28 -6.90 -2.90
CA GLN A 97 15.01 -8.06 -2.40
C GLN A 97 14.53 -8.42 -1.00
N VAL A 98 14.42 -7.43 -0.11
CA VAL A 98 13.85 -7.60 1.23
C VAL A 98 12.40 -8.01 1.14
N ALA A 99 11.59 -7.36 0.29
CA ALA A 99 10.20 -7.73 0.08
C ALA A 99 10.05 -9.17 -0.44
N ALA A 100 10.91 -9.60 -1.36
CA ALA A 100 10.91 -10.96 -1.90
C ALA A 100 11.19 -12.02 -0.82
N SER A 101 12.03 -11.71 0.17
CA SER A 101 12.30 -12.64 1.29
C SER A 101 11.11 -12.80 2.25
N LEU A 102 10.16 -11.86 2.23
CA LEU A 102 8.97 -11.84 3.09
C LEU A 102 7.71 -12.35 2.38
N LEU A 103 7.77 -12.55 1.06
CA LEU A 103 6.64 -12.98 0.24
C LEU A 103 6.85 -14.40 -0.30
N PRO A 104 5.77 -15.15 -0.59
CA PRO A 104 5.88 -16.39 -1.36
C PRO A 104 6.54 -16.14 -2.73
N SER A 105 7.37 -17.08 -3.19
CA SER A 105 8.22 -16.91 -4.39
C SER A 105 7.45 -16.52 -5.66
N VAL A 106 6.22 -17.02 -5.82
CA VAL A 106 5.34 -16.68 -6.96
C VAL A 106 4.95 -15.19 -6.94
N ARG A 107 4.62 -14.65 -5.76
CA ARG A 107 4.26 -13.24 -5.59
C ARG A 107 5.46 -12.32 -5.79
N ALA A 108 6.61 -12.70 -5.23
CA ALA A 108 7.85 -11.96 -5.39
C ALA A 108 8.26 -11.84 -6.87
N GLY A 109 8.23 -12.95 -7.61
CA GLY A 109 8.55 -12.97 -9.04
C GLY A 109 7.60 -12.12 -9.88
N MET A 110 6.32 -12.04 -9.49
CA MET A 110 5.32 -11.19 -10.15
C MET A 110 5.72 -9.71 -10.04
N PHE A 111 5.98 -9.20 -8.84
CA PHE A 111 6.33 -7.78 -8.67
C PHE A 111 7.63 -7.38 -9.36
N ASN A 112 8.63 -8.26 -9.35
CA ASN A 112 9.88 -8.04 -10.07
C ASN A 112 9.64 -7.87 -11.59
N ARG A 113 8.81 -8.73 -12.19
CA ARG A 113 8.45 -8.63 -13.61
C ARG A 113 7.74 -7.32 -13.97
N PHE A 114 7.05 -6.70 -13.03
CA PHE A 114 6.35 -5.44 -13.20
C PHE A 114 7.16 -4.20 -12.80
N GLY A 115 8.43 -4.36 -12.46
CA GLY A 115 9.33 -3.26 -12.14
C GLY A 115 9.03 -2.56 -10.81
N VAL A 116 8.30 -3.22 -9.90
CA VAL A 116 8.09 -2.69 -8.54
C VAL A 116 9.35 -2.92 -7.73
N GLN A 117 10.10 -1.84 -7.49
CA GLN A 117 11.39 -1.88 -6.79
C GLN A 117 11.28 -1.56 -5.29
N GLN A 118 10.18 -0.92 -4.88
CA GLN A 118 10.01 -0.41 -3.53
C GLN A 118 8.66 -0.84 -2.95
N PHE A 119 8.67 -1.09 -1.65
CA PHE A 119 7.51 -1.51 -0.88
C PHE A 119 7.49 -0.73 0.43
N LEU A 120 6.29 -0.42 0.91
CA LEU A 120 6.08 -0.01 2.28
C LEU A 120 5.83 -1.25 3.14
N ARG A 121 6.70 -1.49 4.12
CA ARG A 121 6.47 -2.42 5.22
C ARG A 121 5.84 -1.68 6.39
N LEU A 122 4.84 -2.31 6.98
CA LEU A 122 4.13 -1.85 8.16
C LEU A 122 4.02 -3.01 9.14
N LYS A 123 4.19 -2.72 10.43
CA LYS A 123 3.94 -3.70 11.49
C LYS A 123 2.49 -3.57 11.96
N GLU A 124 1.86 -4.68 12.29
CA GLU A 124 0.60 -4.64 13.04
C GLU A 124 0.87 -4.20 14.48
N ALA A 125 0.05 -3.30 15.01
CA ALA A 125 0.13 -2.93 16.42
C ALA A 125 -0.26 -4.14 17.29
N ALA A 126 0.49 -4.36 18.37
CA ALA A 126 0.21 -5.42 19.34
C ALA A 126 -1.04 -5.11 20.18
#